data_AF-A0A2T2NSB4-F1
#
_entry.id   AF-A0A2T2NSB4-F1
#
_cell.length_a   1.000
_cell.length_b   1.000
_cell.length_c   1.000
_cell.angle_alpha   90.00
_cell.angle_beta   90.00
_cell.angle_gamma   90.00
#
_symmetry.space_group_name_H-M   'P 1'
#
loop_
_entity.id
_entity.type
_entity.pdbx_description
1 polymer ?
#
loop_
_entity_poly.entity_id
_entity_poly.type
_entity_poly.pdbx_seq_one_letter_code
_entity_poly.pdbx_strand_id
1 'polypeptide(L)'
;DKEKGKYFKIEKNHAAPTGSKYTVENVRRITKRDRRDEVTNRIKKKIRLHTVQQQHAGNILAQSLSVELGAQRKSYYMQNVWPNACSWGLGKKSSLIVEPGGTSIKFFDRDPKSKTLYAVLDDNRIVRRYSDHDSNKYHNQPFDELARTTSIVSSLHYLPASGALVATTQGGERPPTVTLSDPERDGPYVNQQFTPKNINTIWGSTPRPYFAPTPFSIHESREETVAVTTSHSLLMYIRHPDGSWHTREAYHHGRDILSSDWMSHTMLTLGTRPGSIFIHDTRSSGATEYAKHPGPVTMIKAIDPITILCADMDKKMCLYDLRMANKRLLDKKDTFWQPLVPESNRSMKRKKHRFSLPLYKFDDGSDVGGTFDVDVDVRAGIVASSQWVGKEPVQGIRIANLWTGKTIKEVKTHTQSQCIRFVDEGDDDGAKSLLVSFGGELTKLGW
;
A
#
# COMPACT_ATOMS: atom_id res chain seq x y z
N ASP A 1 18.69 51.10 -28.52
CA ASP A 1 19.43 50.63 -27.34
C ASP A 1 18.79 51.24 -26.11
N LYS A 2 18.27 50.42 -25.19
CA LYS A 2 17.54 50.91 -24.01
C LYS A 2 18.47 51.55 -22.98
N GLU A 3 19.73 51.12 -22.89
CA GLU A 3 20.70 51.69 -21.96
C GLU A 3 21.16 53.09 -22.38
N LYS A 4 21.26 53.31 -23.70
CA LYS A 4 21.75 54.58 -24.26
C LYS A 4 20.65 55.56 -24.70
N GLY A 5 19.38 55.14 -24.65
CA GLY A 5 18.24 55.96 -25.10
C GLY A 5 18.31 56.36 -26.59
N LYS A 6 19.13 55.69 -27.40
CA LYS A 6 19.41 56.03 -28.80
C LYS A 6 18.97 54.92 -29.74
N TYR A 7 18.48 55.32 -30.91
CA TYR A 7 18.19 54.41 -32.02
C TYR A 7 19.46 54.23 -32.85
N PHE A 8 19.81 52.98 -33.14
CA PHE A 8 20.93 52.64 -34.02
C PHE A 8 20.37 51.98 -35.27
N LYS A 9 20.91 52.35 -36.43
CA LYS A 9 20.55 51.74 -37.70
C LYS A 9 21.00 50.27 -37.67
N ILE A 10 20.09 49.36 -37.98
CA ILE A 10 20.40 47.93 -38.09
C ILE A 10 21.01 47.70 -39.46
N GLU A 11 22.25 47.24 -39.49
CA GLU A 11 22.98 46.97 -40.73
C GLU A 11 22.83 45.51 -41.15
N LYS A 12 22.88 45.26 -42.47
CA LYS A 12 22.91 43.89 -43.02
C LYS A 12 24.22 43.21 -42.59
N ASN A 13 24.20 41.90 -42.35
CA ASN A 13 25.33 41.15 -41.80
C ASN A 13 26.66 41.34 -42.56
N HIS A 14 26.63 41.63 -43.87
CA HIS A 14 27.82 41.85 -44.70
C HIS A 14 28.36 43.29 -44.68
N ALA A 15 27.56 44.27 -44.23
CA ALA A 15 27.93 45.68 -44.18
C ALA A 15 28.44 46.10 -42.80
N ALA A 16 28.21 45.27 -41.78
CA ALA A 16 28.55 45.57 -40.41
C ALA A 16 29.97 45.07 -40.07
N PRO A 17 30.75 45.83 -39.29
CA PRO A 17 32.04 45.38 -38.76
C PRO A 17 31.89 44.07 -37.99
N THR A 18 32.87 43.17 -38.13
CA THR A 18 32.90 41.87 -37.46
C THR A 18 32.75 42.06 -35.95
N GLY A 19 31.67 41.52 -35.36
CA GLY A 19 31.35 41.68 -33.93
C GLY A 19 30.36 42.81 -33.59
N SER A 20 29.78 43.48 -34.58
CA SER A 20 28.73 44.49 -34.38
C SER A 20 27.53 43.95 -33.60
N LYS A 21 27.13 44.68 -32.55
CA LYS A 21 25.92 44.41 -31.75
C LYS A 21 24.61 44.65 -32.52
N TYR A 22 24.66 45.41 -33.62
CA TYR A 22 23.49 45.93 -34.34
C TYR A 22 23.28 45.27 -35.72
N THR A 23 23.64 44.00 -35.85
CA THR A 23 23.31 43.21 -37.04
C THR A 23 21.89 42.66 -36.99
N VAL A 24 21.25 42.48 -38.15
CA VAL A 24 19.88 41.93 -38.25
C VAL A 24 19.75 40.60 -37.50
N GLU A 25 20.76 39.74 -37.60
CA GLU A 25 20.74 38.44 -36.95
C GLU A 25 20.90 38.52 -35.42
N ASN A 26 21.77 39.40 -34.92
CA ASN A 26 21.92 39.62 -33.49
C ASN A 26 20.66 40.22 -32.88
N VAL A 27 20.02 41.17 -33.56
CA VAL A 27 18.75 41.77 -33.10
C VAL A 27 17.63 40.71 -33.07
N ARG A 28 17.55 39.83 -34.08
CA ARG A 28 16.61 38.68 -34.06
C ARG A 28 16.88 37.70 -32.92
N ARG A 29 18.16 37.47 -32.58
CA ARG A 29 18.56 36.58 -31.48
C ARG A 29 18.22 37.18 -30.11
N ILE A 30 18.48 38.48 -29.93
CA ILE A 30 18.16 39.23 -28.71
C ILE A 30 16.65 39.29 -28.50
N THR A 31 15.87 39.68 -29.50
CA THR A 31 14.40 39.72 -29.41
C THR A 31 13.77 38.37 -29.07
N LYS A 32 14.30 37.27 -29.62
CA LYS A 32 13.86 35.90 -29.28
C LYS A 32 14.18 35.53 -27.83
N ARG A 33 15.31 36.02 -27.29
CA ARG A 33 15.70 35.83 -25.88
C ARG A 33 14.79 36.62 -24.96
N ASP A 34 14.59 37.90 -25.24
CA ASP A 34 13.72 38.80 -24.46
C ASP A 34 12.30 38.26 -24.37
N ARG A 35 11.76 37.73 -25.48
CA ARG A 35 10.42 37.12 -25.50
C ARG A 35 10.33 35.87 -24.63
N ARG A 36 11.38 35.05 -24.57
CA ARG A 36 11.43 33.87 -23.67
C ARG A 36 11.50 34.32 -22.22
N ASP A 37 12.34 35.29 -21.91
CA ASP A 37 12.51 35.81 -20.56
C ASP A 37 11.20 36.44 -20.06
N GLU A 38 10.49 37.19 -20.92
CA GLU A 38 9.18 37.75 -20.59
C GLU A 38 8.13 36.67 -20.29
N VAL A 39 8.05 35.61 -21.11
CA VAL A 39 7.14 34.48 -20.85
C VAL A 39 7.49 33.81 -19.52
N THR A 40 8.77 33.56 -19.24
CA THR A 40 9.19 32.96 -17.96
C THR A 40 8.85 33.86 -16.78
N ASN A 41 9.01 35.19 -16.91
CA ASN A 41 8.68 36.15 -15.86
C ASN A 41 7.17 36.24 -15.62
N ARG A 42 6.35 36.17 -16.68
CA ARG A 42 4.88 36.08 -16.55
C ARG A 42 4.46 34.80 -15.82
N ILE A 43 5.08 33.66 -16.13
CA ILE A 43 4.83 32.39 -15.45
C ILE A 43 5.26 32.48 -13.97
N LYS A 44 6.45 32.99 -13.68
CA LYS A 44 6.93 33.20 -12.30
C LYS A 44 6.00 34.12 -11.50
N LYS A 45 5.52 35.21 -12.11
CA LYS A 45 4.57 36.14 -11.48
C LYS A 45 3.23 35.47 -11.20
N LYS A 46 2.69 34.68 -12.13
CA LYS A 46 1.49 33.86 -11.90
C LYS A 46 1.70 32.86 -10.76
N ILE A 47 2.81 32.12 -10.76
CA ILE A 47 3.13 31.18 -9.68
C ILE A 47 3.20 31.92 -8.34
N ARG A 48 3.84 33.09 -8.27
CA ARG A 48 3.93 33.86 -7.01
C ARG A 48 2.58 34.37 -6.51
N LEU A 49 1.68 34.77 -7.41
CA LEU A 49 0.35 35.28 -7.05
C LEU A 49 -0.64 34.16 -6.68
N HIS A 50 -0.58 33.02 -7.37
CA HIS A 50 -1.51 31.91 -7.18
C HIS A 50 -1.01 30.86 -6.16
N THR A 51 0.28 30.87 -5.82
CA THR A 51 0.81 30.00 -4.77
C THR A 51 0.65 30.72 -3.44
N VAL A 52 -0.21 30.19 -2.58
CA VAL A 52 -0.23 30.55 -1.15
C VAL A 52 1.16 30.24 -0.58
N GLN A 53 1.98 31.26 -0.39
CA GLN A 53 3.27 31.11 0.29
C GLN A 53 2.99 30.96 1.79
N GLN A 54 3.39 29.85 2.38
CA GLN A 54 3.49 29.79 3.84
C GLN A 54 4.46 30.88 4.28
N GLN A 55 4.03 31.72 5.22
CA GLN A 55 4.95 32.62 5.91
C GLN A 55 6.05 31.76 6.54
N HIS A 56 7.30 32.25 6.53
CA HIS A 56 8.36 31.69 7.37
C HIS A 56 7.95 31.90 8.83
N ALA A 57 7.15 30.97 9.35
CA ALA A 57 6.85 30.89 10.75
C ALA A 57 8.17 30.69 11.48
N GLY A 58 8.51 31.60 12.40
CA GLY A 58 9.63 31.39 13.32
C GLY A 58 9.49 30.03 14.00
N ASN A 59 10.62 29.44 14.44
CA ASN A 59 10.70 28.08 14.97
C ASN A 59 9.60 27.71 15.97
N ILE A 60 9.13 28.69 16.76
CA ILE A 60 8.09 28.51 17.78
C ILE A 60 6.69 28.34 17.16
N LEU A 61 6.34 29.14 16.15
CA LEU A 61 5.06 28.98 15.43
C LEU A 61 5.07 27.73 14.55
N ALA A 62 6.22 27.34 14.00
CA ALA A 62 6.36 26.06 13.32
C ALA A 62 6.22 24.89 14.31
N GLN A 63 6.74 25.02 15.54
CA GLN A 63 6.54 24.05 16.62
C GLN A 63 5.10 23.97 17.09
N SER A 64 4.43 25.09 17.35
CA SER A 64 3.03 25.09 17.78
C SER A 64 2.09 24.64 16.66
N LEU A 65 2.34 25.03 15.40
CA LEU A 65 1.64 24.49 14.25
C LEU A 65 1.90 22.99 14.09
N SER A 66 3.11 22.50 14.40
CA SER A 66 3.39 21.06 14.40
C SER A 66 2.69 20.32 15.55
N VAL A 67 2.51 20.96 16.71
CA VAL A 67 1.70 20.43 17.82
C VAL A 67 0.21 20.42 17.45
N GLU A 68 -0.29 21.48 16.80
CA GLU A 68 -1.70 21.62 16.39
C GLU A 68 -2.06 20.81 15.14
N LEU A 69 -1.12 20.58 14.21
CA LEU A 69 -1.27 19.72 13.02
C LEU A 69 -1.06 18.22 13.31
N GLY A 70 -1.03 17.82 14.58
CA GLY A 70 -0.89 16.40 14.96
C GLY A 70 0.52 15.82 14.79
N ALA A 71 1.55 16.65 14.66
CA ALA A 71 2.94 16.23 14.91
C ALA A 71 3.26 16.22 16.42
N GLN A 72 2.28 15.91 17.27
CA GLN A 72 2.57 15.01 18.37
C GLN A 72 3.17 13.75 17.75
N ARG A 73 4.50 13.77 17.56
CA ARG A 73 5.27 12.54 17.62
C ARG A 73 4.75 11.86 18.88
N LYS A 74 4.03 10.75 18.68
CA LYS A 74 3.97 9.64 19.63
C LYS A 74 5.29 9.70 20.40
N SER A 75 5.22 9.89 21.72
CA SER A 75 6.39 10.18 22.56
C SER A 75 7.58 9.28 22.17
N TYR A 76 8.83 9.71 22.39
CA TYR A 76 10.00 8.85 22.11
C TYR A 76 9.78 7.39 22.59
N TYR A 77 9.10 7.26 23.73
CA TYR A 77 8.57 6.01 24.24
C TYR A 77 7.68 5.26 23.22
N MET A 78 6.56 5.83 22.77
CA MET A 78 5.65 5.20 21.80
C MET A 78 6.29 4.86 20.44
N GLN A 79 7.30 5.61 19.99
CA GLN A 79 7.95 5.35 18.69
C GLN A 79 9.12 4.37 18.77
N ASN A 80 9.90 4.39 19.86
CA ASN A 80 11.10 3.56 19.98
C ASN A 80 10.94 2.44 21.01
N VAL A 81 10.51 2.77 22.22
CA VAL A 81 10.53 1.83 23.36
C VAL A 81 9.33 0.90 23.32
N TRP A 82 8.13 1.42 23.02
CA TRP A 82 6.88 0.67 23.02
C TRP A 82 6.87 -0.45 21.97
N PRO A 83 7.22 -0.23 20.68
CA PRO A 83 7.24 -1.32 19.71
C PRO A 83 8.22 -2.43 20.10
N ASN A 84 9.37 -2.04 20.66
CA ASN A 84 10.35 -3.00 21.17
C ASN A 84 9.81 -3.78 22.36
N ALA A 85 9.11 -3.12 23.30
CA ALA A 85 8.47 -3.76 24.44
C ALA A 85 7.36 -4.73 24.01
N CYS A 86 6.46 -4.31 23.11
CA CYS A 86 5.42 -5.18 22.55
C CYS A 86 6.02 -6.41 21.85
N SER A 87 7.12 -6.22 21.11
CA SER A 87 7.77 -7.31 20.42
C SER A 87 8.52 -8.28 21.35
N TRP A 88 8.86 -7.86 22.58
CA TRP A 88 9.54 -8.72 23.56
C TRP A 88 8.63 -9.85 24.03
N GLY A 89 7.31 -9.59 24.12
CA GLY A 89 6.30 -10.60 24.42
C GLY A 89 6.21 -11.69 23.36
N LEU A 90 6.56 -11.38 22.10
CA LEU A 90 6.57 -12.40 21.04
C LEU A 90 7.44 -13.59 21.46
N GLY A 91 6.83 -14.75 21.63
CA GLY A 91 7.53 -15.99 21.95
C GLY A 91 8.67 -16.25 20.96
N LYS A 92 9.85 -16.65 21.45
CA LYS A 92 10.93 -17.17 20.58
C LYS A 92 10.56 -18.54 20.02
N LYS A 93 9.77 -19.30 20.78
CA LYS A 93 9.25 -20.60 20.37
C LYS A 93 7.89 -20.39 19.73
N SER A 94 7.78 -20.84 18.49
CA SER A 94 6.55 -20.80 17.73
C SER A 94 5.70 -22.02 18.10
N SER A 95 4.41 -21.82 18.38
CA SER A 95 3.50 -22.93 18.63
C SER A 95 2.81 -23.34 17.34
N LEU A 96 2.93 -24.61 16.99
CA LEU A 96 2.19 -25.19 15.87
C LEU A 96 0.71 -25.20 16.23
N ILE A 97 -0.12 -24.63 15.37
CA ILE A 97 -1.56 -24.53 15.56
C ILE A 97 -2.30 -25.51 14.64
N VAL A 98 -1.84 -25.63 13.40
CA VAL A 98 -2.35 -26.60 12.43
C VAL A 98 -1.18 -27.43 11.91
N GLU A 99 -1.28 -28.74 12.08
CA GLU A 99 -0.30 -29.72 11.61
C GLU A 99 -0.25 -29.79 10.07
N PRO A 100 0.91 -30.14 9.50
CA PRO A 100 1.08 -30.25 8.05
C PRO A 100 0.24 -31.42 7.51
N GLY A 101 -0.86 -31.11 6.81
CA GLY A 101 -1.73 -32.09 6.18
C GLY A 101 -1.32 -32.50 4.76
N GLY A 102 -0.11 -32.14 4.31
CA GLY A 102 0.37 -32.34 2.93
C GLY A 102 -0.14 -31.31 1.91
N THR A 103 -1.11 -30.47 2.28
CA THR A 103 -1.64 -29.37 1.46
C THR A 103 -1.11 -28.02 1.93
N SER A 104 -0.83 -27.09 1.00
CA SER A 104 -0.27 -25.77 1.34
C SER A 104 -1.36 -24.78 1.75
N ILE A 105 -1.16 -23.99 2.81
CA ILE A 105 -2.09 -22.92 3.23
C ILE A 105 -1.63 -21.60 2.62
N LYS A 106 -2.33 -21.15 1.58
CA LYS A 106 -1.97 -19.97 0.80
C LYS A 106 -2.41 -18.66 1.42
N PHE A 107 -3.69 -18.60 1.81
CA PHE A 107 -4.28 -17.47 2.50
C PHE A 107 -5.08 -18.01 3.67
N PHE A 108 -5.17 -17.23 4.73
CA PHE A 108 -6.06 -17.53 5.83
C PHE A 108 -6.56 -16.23 6.46
N ASP A 109 -7.70 -16.33 7.12
CA ASP A 109 -8.24 -15.30 8.00
C ASP A 109 -8.93 -15.96 9.18
N ARG A 110 -9.12 -15.23 10.28
CA ARG A 110 -9.70 -15.77 11.51
C ARG A 110 -10.83 -14.87 12.00
N ASP A 111 -11.93 -15.49 12.42
CA ASP A 111 -12.95 -14.75 13.16
C ASP A 111 -12.41 -14.40 14.56
N PRO A 112 -12.34 -13.11 14.94
CA PRO A 112 -11.90 -12.70 16.27
C PRO A 112 -12.81 -13.20 17.40
N LYS A 113 -14.10 -13.48 17.12
CA LYS A 113 -15.07 -13.90 18.15
C LYS A 113 -15.13 -15.41 18.34
N SER A 114 -15.49 -16.15 17.29
CA SER A 114 -15.58 -17.62 17.36
C SER A 114 -14.21 -18.29 17.32
N LYS A 115 -13.14 -17.53 17.04
CA LYS A 115 -11.79 -18.06 16.84
C LYS A 115 -11.69 -19.04 15.66
N THR A 116 -12.73 -19.16 14.82
CA THR A 116 -12.78 -20.02 13.63
C THR A 116 -11.78 -19.58 12.58
N LEU A 117 -11.03 -20.55 12.04
CA LEU A 117 -10.06 -20.34 10.97
C LEU A 117 -10.68 -20.61 9.62
N TYR A 118 -10.56 -19.65 8.70
CA TYR A 118 -10.84 -19.82 7.29
C TYR A 118 -9.53 -19.86 6.53
N ALA A 119 -9.36 -20.83 5.65
CA ALA A 119 -8.12 -21.02 4.93
C ALA A 119 -8.37 -21.39 3.47
N VAL A 120 -7.41 -21.04 2.61
CA VAL A 120 -7.30 -21.55 1.25
C VAL A 120 -6.26 -22.65 1.25
N LEU A 121 -6.69 -23.87 0.97
CA LEU A 121 -5.80 -25.01 0.73
C LEU A 121 -5.44 -25.08 -0.75
N ASP A 122 -4.16 -25.32 -0.99
CA ASP A 122 -3.51 -25.33 -2.30
C ASP A 122 -3.76 -24.00 -3.02
N ASP A 123 -4.56 -24.01 -4.09
CA ASP A 123 -4.86 -22.81 -4.86
C ASP A 123 -6.34 -22.44 -4.94
N ASN A 124 -7.27 -23.36 -4.67
CA ASN A 124 -8.68 -23.16 -5.01
C ASN A 124 -9.72 -23.67 -4.01
N ARG A 125 -9.32 -24.38 -2.95
CA ARG A 125 -10.25 -24.93 -1.96
C ARG A 125 -10.34 -23.99 -0.75
N ILE A 126 -11.53 -23.47 -0.50
CA ILE A 126 -11.81 -22.64 0.67
C ILE A 126 -12.39 -23.54 1.74
N VAL A 127 -11.75 -23.56 2.90
CA VAL A 127 -12.10 -24.43 4.00
C VAL A 127 -12.23 -23.66 5.30
N ARG A 128 -12.93 -24.26 6.28
CA ARG A 128 -12.98 -23.77 7.65
C ARG A 128 -12.55 -24.83 8.65
N ARG A 129 -12.11 -24.36 9.82
CA ARG A 129 -11.87 -25.19 10.99
C ARG A 129 -12.21 -24.43 12.26
N TYR A 130 -12.99 -25.07 13.13
CA TYR A 130 -13.38 -24.53 14.42
C TYR A 130 -12.23 -24.62 15.43
N SER A 131 -12.07 -23.56 16.22
CA SER A 131 -11.15 -23.56 17.35
C SER A 131 -11.81 -24.33 18.50
N ASP A 132 -11.00 -25.10 19.20
CA ASP A 132 -11.37 -25.61 20.51
C ASP A 132 -11.34 -24.43 21.50
N HIS A 133 -12.45 -24.17 22.18
CA HIS A 133 -12.64 -22.98 23.00
C HIS A 133 -11.68 -22.93 24.20
N ASP A 134 -11.28 -24.09 24.72
CA ASP A 134 -10.48 -24.18 25.95
C ASP A 134 -8.96 -24.21 25.69
N SER A 135 -8.53 -24.74 24.53
CA SER A 135 -7.11 -24.97 24.26
C SER A 135 -6.48 -24.00 23.25
N ASN A 136 -7.29 -23.16 22.58
CA ASN A 136 -6.85 -22.27 21.51
C ASN A 136 -6.08 -23.03 20.39
N LYS A 137 -6.29 -24.35 20.33
CA LYS A 137 -5.84 -25.27 19.29
C LYS A 137 -7.04 -25.57 18.41
N TYR A 138 -6.79 -25.88 17.15
CA TYR A 138 -7.88 -26.34 16.29
C TYR A 138 -8.05 -27.84 16.41
N HIS A 139 -9.28 -28.31 16.26
CA HIS A 139 -9.55 -29.74 16.26
C HIS A 139 -8.71 -30.46 15.20
N ASN A 140 -8.20 -31.64 15.54
CA ASN A 140 -7.50 -32.55 14.61
C ASN A 140 -8.44 -33.15 13.54
N GLN A 141 -9.66 -32.64 13.43
CA GLN A 141 -10.61 -33.03 12.40
C GLN A 141 -10.19 -32.49 11.03
N PRO A 142 -10.57 -33.18 9.93
CA PRO A 142 -10.35 -32.66 8.59
C PRO A 142 -11.01 -31.29 8.44
N PHE A 143 -10.41 -30.47 7.59
CA PHE A 143 -10.99 -29.19 7.20
C PHE A 143 -12.37 -29.39 6.55
N ASP A 144 -13.35 -28.57 6.95
CA ASP A 144 -14.68 -28.55 6.32
C ASP A 144 -14.63 -27.68 5.06
N GLU A 145 -14.98 -28.25 3.90
CA GLU A 145 -14.90 -27.54 2.61
C GLU A 145 -16.13 -26.66 2.41
N LEU A 146 -15.90 -25.35 2.40
CA LEU A 146 -16.96 -24.37 2.20
C LEU A 146 -17.23 -24.10 0.73
N ALA A 147 -16.18 -24.01 -0.08
CA ALA A 147 -16.33 -23.72 -1.49
C ALA A 147 -15.09 -24.17 -2.27
N ARG A 148 -15.31 -24.48 -3.54
CA ARG A 148 -14.24 -24.73 -4.51
C ARG A 148 -14.33 -23.72 -5.63
N THR A 149 -13.23 -23.02 -5.85
CA THR A 149 -13.14 -21.99 -6.89
C THR A 149 -12.62 -22.59 -8.19
N THR A 150 -12.93 -21.91 -9.30
CA THR A 150 -12.61 -22.37 -10.65
C THR A 150 -11.21 -22.00 -11.10
N SER A 151 -10.55 -21.08 -10.40
CA SER A 151 -9.20 -20.58 -10.66
C SER A 151 -8.50 -20.25 -9.33
N ILE A 152 -7.21 -19.94 -9.39
CA ILE A 152 -6.39 -19.63 -8.23
C ILE A 152 -7.00 -18.49 -7.40
N VAL A 153 -7.13 -18.66 -6.09
CA VAL A 153 -7.57 -17.62 -5.15
C VAL A 153 -6.47 -16.55 -5.05
N SER A 154 -6.86 -15.27 -5.14
CA SER A 154 -5.99 -14.10 -5.02
C SER A 154 -6.06 -13.43 -3.65
N SER A 155 -7.19 -13.53 -2.95
CA SER A 155 -7.34 -13.03 -1.58
C SER A 155 -8.47 -13.75 -0.84
N LEU A 156 -8.37 -13.79 0.48
CA LEU A 156 -9.39 -14.28 1.41
C LEU A 156 -9.49 -13.33 2.60
N HIS A 157 -10.72 -12.90 2.93
CA HIS A 157 -10.98 -12.03 4.07
C HIS A 157 -12.29 -12.37 4.78
N TYR A 158 -12.26 -12.39 6.10
CA TYR A 158 -13.42 -12.47 6.97
C TYR A 158 -13.92 -11.06 7.31
N LEU A 159 -15.24 -10.89 7.36
CA LEU A 159 -15.93 -9.64 7.68
C LEU A 159 -16.55 -9.74 9.08
N PRO A 160 -15.95 -9.11 10.12
CA PRO A 160 -16.40 -9.29 11.50
C PRO A 160 -17.79 -8.72 11.83
N ALA A 161 -18.32 -7.81 11.00
CA ALA A 161 -19.60 -7.17 11.27
C ALA A 161 -20.80 -8.07 10.90
N SER A 162 -20.69 -8.87 9.83
CA SER A 162 -21.72 -9.82 9.39
C SER A 162 -21.39 -11.28 9.60
N GLY A 163 -20.12 -11.63 9.75
CA GLY A 163 -19.65 -13.01 9.61
C GLY A 163 -19.49 -13.47 8.16
N ALA A 164 -19.59 -12.56 7.18
CA ALA A 164 -19.38 -12.87 5.78
C ALA A 164 -17.91 -13.21 5.47
N LEU A 165 -17.71 -14.01 4.44
CA LEU A 165 -16.42 -14.37 3.90
C LEU A 165 -16.34 -13.90 2.46
N VAL A 166 -15.23 -13.23 2.13
CA VAL A 166 -14.91 -12.81 0.77
C VAL A 166 -13.72 -13.59 0.27
N ALA A 167 -13.88 -14.23 -0.87
CA ALA A 167 -12.79 -14.82 -1.62
C ALA A 167 -12.78 -14.26 -3.05
N THR A 168 -11.61 -13.85 -3.53
CA THR A 168 -11.44 -13.45 -4.93
C THR A 168 -10.52 -14.41 -5.65
N THR A 169 -10.70 -14.56 -6.94
CA THR A 169 -9.83 -15.41 -7.76
C THR A 169 -9.11 -14.59 -8.83
N GLN A 170 -7.86 -14.96 -9.10
CA GLN A 170 -6.99 -14.24 -10.01
C GLN A 170 -7.48 -14.30 -11.47
N GLY A 171 -8.22 -15.35 -11.84
CA GLY A 171 -8.57 -15.64 -13.23
C GLY A 171 -7.40 -16.25 -14.00
N GLY A 172 -7.50 -16.26 -15.33
CA GLY A 172 -6.52 -16.85 -16.25
C GLY A 172 -7.23 -17.54 -17.41
N GLU A 173 -7.18 -18.88 -17.44
CA GLU A 173 -7.98 -19.68 -18.39
C GLU A 173 -9.49 -19.50 -18.20
N ARG A 174 -9.89 -19.23 -16.96
CA ARG A 174 -11.28 -18.95 -16.58
C ARG A 174 -11.39 -17.50 -16.12
N PRO A 175 -12.56 -16.87 -16.30
CA PRO A 175 -12.75 -15.49 -15.86
C PRO A 175 -12.58 -15.41 -14.33
N PRO A 176 -11.99 -14.31 -13.81
CA PRO A 176 -11.87 -14.11 -12.39
C PRO A 176 -13.25 -13.92 -11.75
N THR A 177 -13.40 -14.35 -10.50
CA THR A 177 -14.67 -14.30 -9.78
C THR A 177 -14.50 -13.79 -8.36
N VAL A 178 -15.52 -13.10 -7.86
CA VAL A 178 -15.64 -12.67 -6.47
C VAL A 178 -16.75 -13.50 -5.83
N THR A 179 -16.40 -14.24 -4.79
CA THR A 179 -17.32 -15.10 -4.03
C THR A 179 -17.57 -14.48 -2.67
N LEU A 180 -18.84 -14.25 -2.35
CA LEU A 180 -19.30 -13.69 -1.08
C LEU A 180 -20.24 -14.70 -0.45
N SER A 181 -19.97 -15.11 0.79
CA SER A 181 -20.75 -16.16 1.48
C SER A 181 -20.86 -15.87 2.96
N ASP A 182 -21.97 -16.26 3.60
CA ASP A 182 -22.12 -16.22 5.06
C ASP A 182 -22.03 -17.67 5.60
N PRO A 183 -20.82 -18.22 5.84
CA PRO A 183 -20.62 -19.66 6.08
C PRO A 183 -21.35 -20.20 7.32
N GLU A 184 -21.57 -19.36 8.33
CA GLU A 184 -22.29 -19.73 9.55
C GLU A 184 -23.82 -19.74 9.37
N ARG A 185 -24.35 -18.92 8.46
CA ARG A 185 -25.80 -18.82 8.22
C ARG A 185 -26.26 -19.72 7.08
N ASP A 186 -25.52 -19.71 5.98
CA ASP A 186 -25.97 -20.27 4.71
C ASP A 186 -25.44 -21.71 4.50
N GLY A 187 -24.40 -22.10 5.25
CA GLY A 187 -23.78 -23.43 5.15
C GLY A 187 -22.78 -23.56 3.99
N PRO A 188 -22.22 -24.76 3.77
CA PRO A 188 -21.22 -25.00 2.73
C PRO A 188 -21.85 -24.93 1.33
N TYR A 189 -21.06 -24.47 0.36
CA TYR A 189 -21.40 -24.30 -1.06
C TYR A 189 -22.52 -23.31 -1.37
N VAL A 190 -23.02 -22.57 -0.38
CA VAL A 190 -23.97 -21.48 -0.59
C VAL A 190 -23.21 -20.16 -0.62
N ASN A 191 -23.13 -19.55 -1.81
CA ASN A 191 -22.44 -18.29 -2.01
C ASN A 191 -23.06 -17.47 -3.15
N GLN A 192 -22.84 -16.16 -3.08
CA GLN A 192 -23.11 -15.24 -4.18
C GLN A 192 -21.81 -15.05 -4.97
N GLN A 193 -21.80 -15.51 -6.22
CA GLN A 193 -20.64 -15.42 -7.10
C GLN A 193 -20.85 -14.33 -8.15
N PHE A 194 -19.86 -13.45 -8.30
CA PHE A 194 -19.84 -12.39 -9.30
C PHE A 194 -18.70 -12.62 -10.28
N THR A 195 -19.01 -12.52 -11.57
CA THR A 195 -18.02 -12.56 -12.65
C THR A 195 -18.00 -11.19 -13.33
N PRO A 196 -17.08 -10.29 -12.94
CA PRO A 196 -17.04 -8.95 -13.51
C PRO A 196 -16.70 -9.00 -15.00
N LYS A 197 -17.42 -8.18 -15.79
CA LYS A 197 -17.24 -8.11 -17.24
C LYS A 197 -15.99 -7.30 -17.58
N ASN A 198 -15.29 -7.68 -18.65
CA ASN A 198 -14.11 -6.99 -19.16
C ASN A 198 -12.95 -6.89 -18.15
N ILE A 199 -12.85 -7.83 -17.21
CA ILE A 199 -11.77 -7.91 -16.25
C ILE A 199 -11.02 -9.21 -16.46
N ASN A 200 -9.72 -9.09 -16.76
CA ASN A 200 -8.86 -10.25 -17.00
C ASN A 200 -8.32 -10.84 -15.70
N THR A 201 -8.03 -9.98 -14.73
CA THR A 201 -7.37 -10.36 -13.48
C THR A 201 -7.88 -9.55 -12.31
N ILE A 202 -8.17 -10.23 -11.21
CA ILE A 202 -8.37 -9.64 -9.89
C ILE A 202 -7.08 -9.87 -9.09
N TRP A 203 -6.51 -8.81 -8.55
CA TRP A 203 -5.24 -8.87 -7.82
C TRP A 203 -5.46 -9.11 -6.33
N GLY A 204 -6.58 -8.64 -5.78
CA GLY A 204 -6.96 -8.87 -4.41
C GLY A 204 -8.22 -8.11 -4.03
N SER A 205 -8.53 -8.15 -2.75
CA SER A 205 -9.66 -7.44 -2.15
C SER A 205 -9.24 -6.87 -0.82
N THR A 206 -9.87 -5.77 -0.42
CA THR A 206 -9.70 -5.20 0.91
C THR A 206 -11.08 -4.88 1.49
N PRO A 207 -11.52 -5.61 2.53
CA PRO A 207 -12.73 -5.24 3.25
C PRO A 207 -12.52 -3.90 3.98
N ARG A 208 -13.57 -3.10 4.06
CA ARG A 208 -13.56 -1.87 4.84
C ARG A 208 -13.48 -2.23 6.33
N PRO A 209 -12.44 -1.81 7.06
CA PRO A 209 -12.34 -2.09 8.48
C PRO A 209 -13.43 -1.32 9.23
N TYR A 210 -13.79 -1.80 10.41
CA TYR A 210 -14.67 -1.06 11.30
C TYR A 210 -13.91 0.15 11.85
N PHE A 211 -14.26 1.36 11.43
CA PHE A 211 -13.78 2.54 12.15
C PHE A 211 -14.84 2.95 13.17
N ALA A 212 -14.40 3.23 14.40
CA ALA A 212 -15.30 3.76 15.41
C ALA A 212 -15.92 5.07 14.88
N PRO A 213 -17.25 5.25 14.97
CA PRO A 213 -17.88 6.48 14.53
C PRO A 213 -17.32 7.65 15.33
N THR A 214 -16.86 8.70 14.64
CA THR A 214 -16.51 9.94 15.33
C THR A 214 -17.80 10.63 15.79
N PRO A 215 -17.84 11.27 16.97
CA PRO A 215 -19.06 11.88 17.50
C PRO A 215 -19.65 13.00 16.61
N PHE A 216 -18.91 13.46 15.60
CA PHE A 216 -19.31 14.52 14.68
C PHE A 216 -19.57 14.04 13.24
N SER A 217 -19.47 12.74 12.96
CA SER A 217 -19.78 12.19 11.63
C SER A 217 -21.21 11.63 11.63
N ILE A 218 -22.03 12.07 10.68
CA ILE A 218 -23.34 11.46 10.40
C ILE A 218 -23.09 9.98 10.08
N HIS A 219 -23.81 9.08 10.76
CA HIS A 219 -23.75 7.65 10.53
C HIS A 219 -24.09 7.35 9.06
N GLU A 220 -23.09 7.03 8.24
CA GLU A 220 -23.35 6.25 7.04
C GLU A 220 -23.76 4.84 7.51
N SER A 221 -24.76 4.27 6.85
CA SER A 221 -25.33 2.97 7.16
C SER A 221 -24.22 1.94 7.39
N ARG A 222 -24.47 0.95 8.26
CA ARG A 222 -23.57 -0.19 8.57
C ARG A 222 -23.37 -1.12 7.35
N GLU A 223 -23.33 -0.57 6.16
CA GLU A 223 -23.10 -1.26 4.91
C GLU A 223 -21.66 -1.72 4.88
N GLU A 224 -21.49 -3.02 4.88
CA GLU A 224 -20.19 -3.61 4.63
C GLU A 224 -19.81 -3.32 3.19
N THR A 225 -18.56 -2.91 2.99
CA THR A 225 -18.05 -2.64 1.65
C THR A 225 -16.70 -3.27 1.49
N VAL A 226 -16.51 -3.84 0.31
CA VAL A 226 -15.28 -4.52 -0.06
C VAL A 226 -14.78 -3.89 -1.35
N ALA A 227 -13.56 -3.36 -1.29
CA ALA A 227 -12.84 -2.89 -2.46
C ALA A 227 -12.16 -4.09 -3.14
N VAL A 228 -12.27 -4.21 -4.46
CA VAL A 228 -11.63 -5.26 -5.24
C VAL A 228 -10.78 -4.63 -6.31
N THR A 229 -9.49 -4.94 -6.30
CA THR A 229 -8.50 -4.38 -7.23
C THR A 229 -8.35 -5.27 -8.43
N THR A 230 -8.36 -4.67 -9.61
CA THR A 230 -8.36 -5.42 -10.87
C THR A 230 -7.34 -4.86 -11.86
N SER A 231 -7.21 -5.55 -13.00
CA SER A 231 -6.34 -5.14 -14.10
C SER A 231 -6.57 -3.71 -14.63
N HIS A 232 -7.76 -3.12 -14.51
CA HIS A 232 -8.00 -1.78 -15.08
C HIS A 232 -8.93 -0.90 -14.25
N SER A 233 -9.67 -1.47 -13.31
CA SER A 233 -10.66 -0.76 -12.52
C SER A 233 -10.63 -1.18 -11.04
N LEU A 234 -11.14 -0.30 -10.20
CA LEU A 234 -11.51 -0.58 -8.82
C LEU A 234 -12.99 -0.92 -8.79
N LEU A 235 -13.33 -2.11 -8.31
CA LEU A 235 -14.71 -2.49 -8.04
C LEU A 235 -15.02 -2.31 -6.56
N MET A 236 -16.25 -1.91 -6.26
CA MET A 236 -16.79 -1.90 -4.91
C MET A 236 -17.98 -2.85 -4.82
N TYR A 237 -17.95 -3.71 -3.83
CA TYR A 237 -19.05 -4.58 -3.44
C TYR A 237 -19.65 -4.06 -2.16
N ILE A 238 -20.95 -3.82 -2.14
CA ILE A 238 -21.67 -3.21 -1.02
C ILE A 238 -22.76 -4.18 -0.58
N ARG A 239 -22.79 -4.50 0.71
CA ARG A 239 -23.83 -5.34 1.30
C ARG A 239 -25.02 -4.47 1.66
N HIS A 240 -26.16 -4.75 1.04
CA HIS A 240 -27.42 -4.10 1.37
C HIS A 240 -28.00 -4.65 2.69
N PRO A 241 -28.92 -3.92 3.34
CA PRO A 241 -29.57 -4.35 4.58
C PRO A 241 -30.37 -5.66 4.46
N ASP A 242 -30.79 -6.03 3.25
CA ASP A 242 -31.45 -7.31 2.96
C ASP A 242 -30.47 -8.51 2.93
N GLY A 243 -29.17 -8.25 3.07
CA GLY A 243 -28.10 -9.25 3.00
C GLY A 243 -27.57 -9.51 1.59
N SER A 244 -28.17 -8.92 0.56
CA SER A 244 -27.71 -9.05 -0.82
C SER A 244 -26.48 -8.20 -1.08
N TRP A 245 -25.62 -8.65 -1.99
CA TRP A 245 -24.47 -7.86 -2.43
C TRP A 245 -24.73 -7.19 -3.78
N HIS A 246 -24.37 -5.92 -3.86
CA HIS A 246 -24.39 -5.13 -5.08
C HIS A 246 -22.97 -4.74 -5.49
N THR A 247 -22.72 -4.68 -6.79
CA THR A 247 -21.43 -4.32 -7.35
C THR A 247 -21.52 -3.01 -8.13
N ARG A 248 -20.50 -2.16 -7.98
CA ARG A 248 -20.30 -0.95 -8.79
C ARG A 248 -18.84 -0.80 -9.20
N GLU A 249 -18.60 -0.28 -10.40
CA GLU A 249 -17.28 0.20 -10.78
C GLU A 249 -17.05 1.57 -10.13
N ALA A 250 -16.06 1.63 -9.23
CA ALA A 250 -15.77 2.81 -8.43
C ALA A 250 -14.85 3.79 -9.16
N TYR A 251 -13.84 3.25 -9.84
CA TYR A 251 -12.83 4.04 -10.52
C TYR A 251 -12.23 3.24 -11.68
N HIS A 252 -12.15 3.86 -12.85
CA HIS A 252 -11.48 3.31 -14.02
C HIS A 252 -10.09 3.93 -14.17
N HIS A 253 -9.03 3.13 -14.02
CA HIS A 253 -7.65 3.61 -14.10
C HIS A 253 -7.02 3.37 -15.49
N GLY A 254 -7.40 2.29 -16.17
CA GLY A 254 -6.81 1.87 -17.45
C GLY A 254 -5.42 1.20 -17.32
N ARG A 255 -4.97 0.91 -16.10
CA ARG A 255 -3.78 0.09 -15.80
C ARG A 255 -4.03 -0.78 -14.57
N ASP A 256 -3.19 -1.79 -14.40
CA ASP A 256 -3.26 -2.71 -13.27
C ASP A 256 -3.15 -2.01 -11.92
N ILE A 257 -4.21 -2.16 -11.13
CA ILE A 257 -4.27 -1.80 -9.72
C ILE A 257 -3.94 -3.08 -8.96
N LEU A 258 -2.73 -3.17 -8.41
CA LEU A 258 -2.21 -4.39 -7.80
C LEU A 258 -2.65 -4.53 -6.34
N SER A 259 -2.78 -3.41 -5.63
CA SER A 259 -3.08 -3.41 -4.20
C SER A 259 -3.96 -2.25 -3.80
N SER A 260 -4.72 -2.44 -2.72
CA SER A 260 -5.51 -1.38 -2.09
C SER A 260 -5.54 -1.51 -0.58
N ASP A 261 -5.74 -0.40 0.11
CA ASP A 261 -6.09 -0.41 1.52
C ASP A 261 -6.96 0.77 1.94
N TRP A 262 -7.78 0.59 2.97
CA TRP A 262 -8.67 1.63 3.48
C TRP A 262 -7.93 2.52 4.46
N MET A 263 -7.84 3.82 4.16
CA MET A 263 -7.31 4.82 5.08
C MET A 263 -8.36 5.36 6.05
N SER A 264 -9.62 5.40 5.59
CA SER A 264 -10.78 5.93 6.30
C SER A 264 -12.04 5.28 5.72
N HIS A 265 -13.20 5.54 6.31
CA HIS A 265 -14.49 5.04 5.82
C HIS A 265 -14.78 5.34 4.35
N THR A 266 -14.27 6.46 3.85
CA THR A 266 -14.52 6.94 2.49
C THR A 266 -13.25 7.04 1.65
N MET A 267 -12.07 6.71 2.18
CA MET A 267 -10.81 6.90 1.45
C MET A 267 -10.04 5.60 1.35
N LEU A 268 -9.62 5.30 0.12
CA LEU A 268 -8.86 4.12 -0.24
C LEU A 268 -7.56 4.55 -0.92
N THR A 269 -6.44 3.93 -0.52
CA THR A 269 -5.20 4.01 -1.29
C THR A 269 -5.11 2.89 -2.30
N LEU A 270 -4.51 3.18 -3.45
CA LEU A 270 -4.36 2.25 -4.56
C LEU A 270 -2.90 2.21 -4.98
N GLY A 271 -2.31 1.02 -5.01
CA GLY A 271 -1.00 0.75 -5.58
C GLY A 271 -1.14 0.22 -7.00
N THR A 272 -0.40 0.81 -7.94
CA THR A 272 -0.47 0.41 -9.37
C THR A 272 0.84 -0.24 -9.84
N ARG A 273 0.77 -1.01 -10.92
CA ARG A 273 1.94 -1.64 -11.57
C ARG A 273 3.07 -0.66 -11.96
N PRO A 274 2.83 0.58 -12.44
CA PRO A 274 3.92 1.53 -12.72
C PRO A 274 4.51 2.20 -11.47
N GLY A 275 4.11 1.79 -10.26
CA GLY A 275 4.58 2.36 -9.00
C GLY A 275 3.85 3.62 -8.56
N SER A 276 2.85 4.08 -9.31
CA SER A 276 2.04 5.23 -8.93
C SER A 276 1.06 4.83 -7.82
N ILE A 277 0.93 5.68 -6.81
CA ILE A 277 0.05 5.51 -5.68
C ILE A 277 -1.07 6.54 -5.79
N PHE A 278 -2.32 6.08 -5.82
CA PHE A 278 -3.49 6.92 -5.91
C PHE A 278 -4.28 6.92 -4.61
N ILE A 279 -5.02 7.99 -4.37
CA ILE A 279 -6.05 8.05 -3.34
C ILE A 279 -7.38 8.22 -4.05
N HIS A 280 -8.33 7.33 -3.73
CA HIS A 280 -9.70 7.36 -4.20
C HIS A 280 -10.62 7.68 -3.03
N ASP A 281 -11.49 8.68 -3.19
CA ASP A 281 -12.58 8.97 -2.24
C ASP A 281 -13.85 8.34 -2.79
N THR A 282 -14.52 7.48 -2.03
CA THR A 282 -15.72 6.73 -2.43
C THR A 282 -16.90 7.62 -2.75
N ARG A 283 -16.89 8.87 -2.29
CA ARG A 283 -17.91 9.88 -2.60
C ARG A 283 -17.66 10.55 -3.95
N SER A 284 -16.47 10.35 -4.52
CA SER A 284 -16.05 10.88 -5.80
C SER A 284 -15.91 9.75 -6.82
N SER A 285 -16.10 10.06 -8.10
CA SER A 285 -15.84 9.10 -9.19
C SER A 285 -14.37 9.08 -9.64
N GLY A 286 -13.48 9.78 -8.92
CA GLY A 286 -12.10 10.01 -9.35
C GLY A 286 -11.06 9.47 -8.37
N ALA A 287 -9.83 9.34 -8.83
CA ALA A 287 -8.67 9.08 -7.98
C ALA A 287 -7.55 10.06 -8.34
N THR A 288 -6.79 10.49 -7.33
CA THR A 288 -5.69 11.46 -7.50
C THR A 288 -4.35 10.76 -7.29
N GLU A 289 -3.43 10.90 -8.24
CA GLU A 289 -2.04 10.42 -8.06
C GLU A 289 -1.36 11.26 -6.99
N TYR A 290 -0.82 10.59 -5.99
CA TYR A 290 -0.37 11.23 -4.78
C TYR A 290 1.12 11.02 -4.53
N ALA A 291 1.60 9.78 -4.71
CA ALA A 291 3.00 9.42 -4.54
C ALA A 291 3.45 8.49 -5.67
N LYS A 292 4.77 8.38 -5.86
CA LYS A 292 5.35 7.45 -6.83
C LYS A 292 6.49 6.64 -6.22
N HIS A 293 6.27 5.34 -6.10
CA HIS A 293 7.26 4.33 -5.73
C HIS A 293 8.14 3.97 -6.95
N PRO A 294 9.39 3.52 -6.75
CA PRO A 294 10.27 3.13 -7.85
C PRO A 294 9.80 1.89 -8.63
N GLY A 295 9.27 0.89 -7.92
CA GLY A 295 8.78 -0.36 -8.48
C GLY A 295 7.25 -0.50 -8.46
N PRO A 296 6.72 -1.60 -9.02
CA PRO A 296 5.29 -1.95 -8.94
C PRO A 296 4.86 -2.15 -7.48
N VAL A 297 3.79 -1.49 -7.03
CA VAL A 297 3.32 -1.58 -5.64
C VAL A 297 2.43 -2.81 -5.46
N THR A 298 3.02 -3.93 -5.04
CA THR A 298 2.34 -5.20 -4.82
C THR A 298 1.53 -5.22 -3.54
N MET A 299 1.95 -4.46 -2.53
CA MET A 299 1.22 -4.31 -1.27
C MET A 299 1.22 -2.86 -0.81
N ILE A 300 0.07 -2.45 -0.30
CA ILE A 300 -0.10 -1.17 0.37
C ILE A 300 -0.87 -1.41 1.68
N LYS A 301 -0.40 -0.78 2.76
CA LYS A 301 -1.08 -0.79 4.05
C LYS A 301 -1.21 0.64 4.55
N ALA A 302 -2.45 1.08 4.80
CA ALA A 302 -2.74 2.36 5.40
C ALA A 302 -2.52 2.26 6.92
N ILE A 303 -1.61 3.09 7.44
CA ILE A 303 -1.30 3.08 8.88
C ILE A 303 -2.18 4.09 9.60
N ASP A 304 -2.27 5.27 9.01
CA ASP A 304 -3.10 6.37 9.48
C ASP A 304 -3.57 7.19 8.25
N PRO A 305 -4.41 8.23 8.44
CA PRO A 305 -4.91 9.03 7.32
C PRO A 305 -3.85 9.81 6.53
N ILE A 306 -2.57 9.80 6.95
CA ILE A 306 -1.48 10.54 6.33
C ILE A 306 -0.26 9.68 6.00
N THR A 307 -0.22 8.42 6.43
CA THR A 307 0.97 7.56 6.34
C THR A 307 0.58 6.22 5.75
N ILE A 308 1.35 5.81 4.73
CA ILE A 308 1.16 4.53 4.06
C ILE A 308 2.46 3.75 4.03
N LEU A 309 2.36 2.44 4.23
CA LEU A 309 3.42 1.50 3.96
C LEU A 309 3.22 0.94 2.56
N CYS A 310 4.27 0.93 1.76
CA CYS A 310 4.25 0.34 0.42
C CYS A 310 5.37 -0.68 0.30
N ALA A 311 5.08 -1.79 -0.36
CA ALA A 311 6.08 -2.76 -0.76
C ALA A 311 6.01 -3.02 -2.26
N ASP A 312 7.16 -3.30 -2.86
CA ASP A 312 7.27 -3.64 -4.27
C ASP A 312 7.50 -5.14 -4.53
N MET A 313 7.56 -5.49 -5.82
CA MET A 313 7.93 -6.84 -6.27
C MET A 313 9.34 -7.25 -5.85
N ASP A 314 10.25 -6.29 -5.71
CA ASP A 314 11.64 -6.51 -5.27
C ASP A 314 11.76 -6.56 -3.73
N LYS A 315 10.62 -6.69 -3.02
CA LYS A 315 10.52 -6.82 -1.55
C LYS A 315 11.09 -5.62 -0.78
N LYS A 316 11.19 -4.46 -1.42
CA LYS A 316 11.60 -3.19 -0.81
C LYS A 316 10.38 -2.55 -0.19
N MET A 317 10.42 -2.40 1.13
CA MET A 317 9.36 -1.74 1.88
C MET A 317 9.76 -0.31 2.18
N CYS A 318 8.83 0.62 1.96
CA CYS A 318 9.03 2.05 2.18
C CYS A 318 7.81 2.64 2.88
N LEU A 319 8.07 3.48 3.88
CA LEU A 319 7.04 4.26 4.55
C LEU A 319 6.92 5.64 3.89
N TYR A 320 5.72 6.07 3.52
CA TYR A 320 5.47 7.38 2.94
C TYR A 320 4.57 8.22 3.83
N ASP A 321 4.97 9.47 4.10
CA ASP A 321 4.06 10.51 4.57
C ASP A 321 3.45 11.18 3.35
N LEU A 322 2.14 11.10 3.26
CA LEU A 322 1.38 11.67 2.18
C LEU A 322 1.68 13.19 2.09
N ARG A 323 1.70 13.93 3.18
CA ARG A 323 1.92 15.39 3.14
C ARG A 323 3.25 15.81 2.48
N MET A 324 4.23 14.89 2.40
CA MET A 324 5.54 15.11 1.80
C MET A 324 5.72 14.56 0.38
N ALA A 325 4.79 13.74 -0.11
CA ALA A 325 4.96 12.93 -1.32
C ALA A 325 5.20 13.74 -2.61
N ASN A 326 4.74 15.00 -2.65
CA ASN A 326 4.72 15.82 -3.86
C ASN A 326 5.77 16.94 -3.90
N LYS A 327 6.49 17.20 -2.79
CA LYS A 327 7.34 18.40 -2.65
C LYS A 327 8.85 18.14 -2.80
N ARG A 328 9.30 16.89 -2.74
CA ARG A 328 10.72 16.52 -2.84
C ARG A 328 10.91 15.47 -3.92
N LEU A 329 10.87 15.93 -5.17
CA LEU A 329 11.36 15.14 -6.30
C LEU A 329 12.88 15.04 -6.17
N LEU A 330 13.38 13.87 -5.79
CA LEU A 330 14.81 13.62 -5.75
C LEU A 330 15.36 13.78 -7.18
N ASP A 331 16.30 14.71 -7.36
CA ASP A 331 17.13 14.73 -8.56
C ASP A 331 18.12 13.56 -8.43
N LYS A 332 18.49 12.92 -9.55
CA LYS A 332 19.29 11.67 -9.65
C LYS A 332 20.56 11.55 -8.79
N LYS A 333 21.02 12.62 -8.15
CA LYS A 333 22.20 12.66 -7.30
C LYS A 333 21.95 12.20 -5.86
N ASP A 334 20.70 12.09 -5.43
CA ASP A 334 20.41 11.59 -4.09
C ASP A 334 20.64 10.07 -4.03
N THR A 335 21.61 9.69 -3.20
CA THR A 335 22.12 8.33 -2.96
C THR A 335 21.06 7.34 -2.48
N PHE A 336 19.90 7.83 -2.05
CA PHE A 336 18.81 7.04 -1.48
C PHE A 336 18.25 5.96 -2.44
N TRP A 337 18.21 6.26 -3.75
CA TRP A 337 17.69 5.33 -4.78
C TRP A 337 18.75 4.88 -5.80
N GLN A 338 20.02 5.23 -5.61
CA GLN A 338 21.08 4.91 -6.56
C GLN A 338 21.28 3.41 -6.87
N PRO A 339 21.01 2.44 -5.97
CA PRO A 339 21.14 1.03 -6.35
C PRO A 339 20.01 0.49 -7.25
N LEU A 340 18.99 1.29 -7.60
CA LEU A 340 17.74 0.78 -8.22
C LEU A 340 17.58 1.04 -9.73
N VAL A 341 18.52 1.73 -10.36
CA VAL A 341 18.47 1.94 -11.81
C VAL A 341 19.52 1.05 -12.46
N PRO A 342 19.15 -0.01 -13.20
CA PRO A 342 20.13 -0.84 -13.89
C PRO A 342 21.02 0.02 -14.79
N GLU A 343 22.33 -0.23 -14.74
CA GLU A 343 23.38 0.51 -15.45
C GLU A 343 23.37 0.34 -16.99
N SER A 344 22.22 0.03 -17.60
CA SER A 344 22.17 -0.15 -19.05
C SER A 344 22.20 1.19 -19.81
N ASN A 345 23.33 1.39 -20.49
CA ASN A 345 23.62 2.33 -21.59
C ASN A 345 23.44 3.84 -21.31
N ARG A 346 24.59 4.49 -21.17
CA ARG A 346 24.84 5.91 -20.84
C ARG A 346 24.46 6.94 -21.92
N SER A 347 23.82 6.61 -23.06
CA SER A 347 23.73 7.56 -24.19
C SER A 347 22.35 8.15 -24.54
N MET A 348 21.24 7.69 -23.98
CA MET A 348 19.94 8.35 -24.25
C MET A 348 19.61 9.36 -23.15
N LYS A 349 19.16 10.55 -23.56
CA LYS A 349 18.65 11.64 -22.70
C LYS A 349 17.50 11.11 -21.83
N ARG A 350 17.85 10.45 -20.72
CA ARG A 350 16.93 9.79 -19.78
C ARG A 350 15.99 10.84 -19.20
N LYS A 351 14.70 10.78 -19.56
CA LYS A 351 13.62 11.52 -18.88
C LYS A 351 13.84 11.41 -17.37
N LYS A 352 13.79 12.53 -16.65
CA LYS A 352 13.94 12.54 -15.19
C LYS A 352 12.79 11.73 -14.59
N HIS A 353 13.07 10.52 -14.10
CA HIS A 353 12.09 9.76 -13.32
C HIS A 353 11.91 10.50 -11.99
N ARG A 354 10.64 10.75 -11.65
CA ARG A 354 10.20 11.55 -10.51
C ARG A 354 9.63 10.59 -9.48
N PHE A 355 10.42 10.21 -8.48
CA PHE A 355 9.98 9.35 -7.37
C PHE A 355 9.71 10.19 -6.13
N SER A 356 8.75 9.77 -5.31
CA SER A 356 8.49 10.38 -4.01
C SER A 356 9.55 9.93 -3.00
N LEU A 357 9.95 10.84 -2.12
CA LEU A 357 10.87 10.54 -1.02
C LEU A 357 10.10 9.83 0.10
N PRO A 358 10.44 8.58 0.47
CA PRO A 358 9.87 7.93 1.65
C PRO A 358 10.43 8.56 2.93
N LEU A 359 9.70 8.42 4.04
CA LEU A 359 10.18 8.80 5.37
C LEU A 359 11.43 7.99 5.73
N TYR A 360 11.36 6.69 5.51
CA TYR A 360 12.49 5.79 5.59
C TYR A 360 12.18 4.49 4.84
N LYS A 361 13.22 3.71 4.64
CA LYS A 361 13.19 2.41 3.98
C LYS A 361 13.50 1.34 5.03
N PHE A 362 12.79 0.22 4.99
CA PHE A 362 13.09 -0.92 5.83
C PHE A 362 14.30 -1.67 5.27
N ASP A 363 15.08 -2.30 6.13
CA ASP A 363 16.25 -3.06 5.68
C ASP A 363 15.83 -4.12 4.64
N ASP A 364 16.56 -4.14 3.52
CA ASP A 364 16.29 -5.07 2.43
C ASP A 364 16.70 -6.49 2.85
N GLY A 365 15.74 -7.42 2.80
CA GLY A 365 16.07 -8.85 2.68
C GLY A 365 16.60 -9.14 1.28
N SER A 366 17.39 -10.20 1.11
CA SER A 366 17.95 -10.55 -0.20
C SER A 366 16.87 -10.81 -1.26
N ASP A 367 17.15 -10.40 -2.50
CA ASP A 367 16.26 -10.36 -3.67
C ASP A 367 16.04 -11.75 -4.31
N VAL A 368 15.95 -12.79 -3.49
CA VAL A 368 15.72 -14.15 -3.98
C VAL A 368 14.20 -14.31 -4.12
N GLY A 369 13.75 -14.66 -5.33
CA GLY A 369 12.33 -14.82 -5.68
C GLY A 369 11.54 -15.60 -4.63
N GLY A 370 10.29 -15.20 -4.40
CA GLY A 370 9.39 -15.86 -3.44
C GLY A 370 8.19 -14.98 -3.09
N THR A 371 7.17 -15.59 -2.52
CA THR A 371 5.97 -14.91 -1.99
C THR A 371 6.38 -13.92 -0.91
N PHE A 372 5.81 -12.73 -0.99
CA PHE A 372 6.08 -11.64 -0.08
C PHE A 372 4.74 -11.15 0.46
N ASP A 373 4.52 -11.35 1.75
CA ASP A 373 3.37 -10.85 2.49
C ASP A 373 3.83 -9.96 3.65
N VAL A 374 3.00 -8.97 3.96
CA VAL A 374 3.25 -7.97 4.98
C VAL A 374 1.96 -7.68 5.72
N ASP A 375 2.06 -7.66 7.04
CA ASP A 375 0.98 -7.16 7.87
C ASP A 375 1.50 -6.20 8.94
N VAL A 376 0.62 -5.31 9.39
CA VAL A 376 0.98 -4.19 10.24
C VAL A 376 0.05 -4.14 11.44
N ASP A 377 0.61 -4.07 12.64
CA ASP A 377 -0.15 -3.65 13.81
C ASP A 377 0.21 -2.21 14.17
N VAL A 378 -0.69 -1.30 13.81
CA VAL A 378 -0.56 0.14 14.06
C VAL A 378 -0.57 0.46 15.57
N ARG A 379 -1.29 -0.33 16.39
CA ARG A 379 -1.38 -0.11 17.84
C ARG A 379 -0.09 -0.49 18.54
N ALA A 380 0.48 -1.65 18.21
CA ALA A 380 1.78 -2.08 18.69
C ALA A 380 2.94 -1.31 18.02
N GLY A 381 2.71 -0.70 16.85
CA GLY A 381 3.73 0.04 16.10
C GLY A 381 4.78 -0.88 15.48
N ILE A 382 4.36 -2.07 15.08
CA ILE A 382 5.23 -3.10 14.48
C ILE A 382 4.71 -3.51 13.11
N VAL A 383 5.63 -3.94 12.27
CA VAL A 383 5.35 -4.54 10.96
C VAL A 383 6.01 -5.91 10.90
N ALA A 384 5.27 -6.90 10.43
CA ALA A 384 5.78 -8.23 10.13
C ALA A 384 5.86 -8.39 8.61
N SER A 385 6.96 -8.94 8.14
CA SER A 385 7.19 -9.18 6.71
C SER A 385 7.83 -10.56 6.51
N SER A 386 7.41 -11.26 5.46
CA SER A 386 8.10 -12.47 5.02
C SER A 386 9.31 -12.08 4.18
N GLN A 387 10.51 -12.27 4.70
CA GLN A 387 11.75 -11.93 3.99
C GLN A 387 12.77 -13.06 4.11
N TRP A 388 13.72 -13.12 3.17
CA TRP A 388 14.88 -13.99 3.31
C TRP A 388 15.82 -13.44 4.37
N VAL A 389 16.20 -14.28 5.33
CA VAL A 389 17.04 -13.90 6.46
C VAL A 389 18.45 -14.44 6.25
N GLY A 390 19.36 -13.56 5.84
CA GLY A 390 20.79 -13.86 5.71
C GLY A 390 21.25 -14.17 4.28
N LYS A 391 22.43 -14.78 4.18
CA LYS A 391 23.06 -15.17 2.89
C LYS A 391 22.62 -16.56 2.40
N GLU A 392 22.04 -17.36 3.29
CA GLU A 392 21.50 -18.69 2.98
C GLU A 392 20.03 -18.57 2.56
N PRO A 393 19.49 -19.55 1.79
CA PRO A 393 18.07 -19.61 1.45
C PRO A 393 17.26 -20.08 2.68
N VAL A 394 17.33 -19.32 3.78
CA VAL A 394 16.48 -19.49 4.94
C VAL A 394 15.48 -18.35 4.93
N GLN A 395 14.22 -18.68 4.68
CA GLN A 395 13.15 -17.69 4.77
C GLN A 395 12.88 -17.41 6.25
N GLY A 396 12.40 -16.22 6.56
CA GLY A 396 12.03 -15.89 7.92
C GLY A 396 10.98 -14.80 7.97
N ILE A 397 10.47 -14.61 9.17
CA ILE A 397 9.62 -13.47 9.48
C ILE A 397 10.52 -12.41 10.10
N ARG A 398 10.58 -11.25 9.46
CA ARG A 398 11.22 -10.07 10.01
C ARG A 398 10.15 -9.18 10.63
N ILE A 399 10.36 -8.84 11.89
CA ILE A 399 9.51 -7.94 12.66
C ILE A 399 10.31 -6.67 12.89
N ALA A 400 9.82 -5.57 12.32
CA ALA A 400 10.48 -4.28 12.39
C ALA A 400 9.58 -3.25 13.08
N ASN A 401 10.20 -2.21 13.60
CA ASN A 401 9.52 -1.06 14.18
C ASN A 401 8.92 -0.19 13.06
N LEU A 402 7.61 0.04 13.13
CA LEU A 402 6.83 0.79 12.14
C LEU A 402 7.15 2.29 12.07
N TRP A 403 7.91 2.85 13.00
CA TRP A 403 8.24 4.28 13.03
C TRP A 403 9.72 4.54 12.75
N THR A 404 10.58 3.53 12.90
CA THR A 404 12.03 3.68 12.72
C THR A 404 12.61 2.82 11.62
N GLY A 405 11.88 1.80 11.15
CA GLY A 405 12.36 0.82 10.19
C GLY A 405 13.37 -0.17 10.74
N LYS A 406 13.78 -0.04 12.01
CA LYS A 406 14.75 -0.94 12.64
C LYS A 406 14.13 -2.31 12.84
N THR A 407 14.86 -3.32 12.40
CA THR A 407 14.53 -4.72 12.70
C THR A 407 14.62 -4.95 14.21
N ILE A 408 13.54 -5.44 14.79
CA ILE A 408 13.46 -5.75 16.22
C ILE A 408 13.73 -7.23 16.45
N LYS A 409 13.13 -8.09 15.63
CA LYS A 409 13.20 -9.54 15.78
C LYS A 409 13.15 -10.23 14.42
N GLU A 410 13.91 -11.32 14.31
CA GLU A 410 13.87 -12.21 13.15
C GLU A 410 13.58 -13.62 13.62
N VAL A 411 12.60 -14.27 13.01
CA VAL A 411 12.24 -15.67 13.24
C VAL A 411 12.61 -16.43 11.99
N LYS A 412 13.63 -17.29 12.07
CA LYS A 412 14.11 -18.09 10.94
C LYS A 412 13.27 -19.35 10.79
N THR A 413 12.92 -19.70 9.56
CA THR A 413 12.17 -20.91 9.21
C THR A 413 12.76 -21.57 7.96
N HIS A 414 12.68 -22.89 7.89
CA HIS A 414 13.20 -23.62 6.73
C HIS A 414 12.21 -23.68 5.56
N THR A 415 10.97 -23.28 5.80
CA THR A 415 9.86 -23.31 4.84
C THR A 415 9.44 -21.90 4.44
N GLN A 416 8.96 -21.77 3.21
CA GLN A 416 8.49 -20.51 2.66
C GLN A 416 7.17 -20.11 3.30
N SER A 417 7.12 -18.89 3.83
CA SER A 417 5.87 -18.29 4.30
C SER A 417 5.05 -17.75 3.15
N GLN A 418 3.75 -18.03 3.18
CA GLN A 418 2.81 -17.60 2.14
C GLN A 418 1.91 -16.46 2.61
N CYS A 419 1.44 -16.51 3.86
CA CYS A 419 0.59 -15.47 4.44
C CYS A 419 0.95 -15.17 5.90
N ILE A 420 0.87 -13.90 6.28
CA ILE A 420 1.14 -13.37 7.62
C ILE A 420 -0.03 -12.48 8.03
N ARG A 421 -0.56 -12.70 9.24
CA ARG A 421 -1.64 -11.88 9.80
C ARG A 421 -1.44 -11.63 11.30
N PHE A 422 -1.58 -10.38 11.72
CA PHE A 422 -1.82 -10.05 13.11
C PHE A 422 -3.28 -10.32 13.45
N VAL A 423 -3.52 -11.08 14.52
CA VAL A 423 -4.85 -11.53 14.91
C VAL A 423 -5.09 -11.22 16.37
N ASP A 424 -6.17 -10.47 16.63
CA ASP A 424 -6.64 -10.21 17.98
C ASP A 424 -7.13 -11.53 18.61
N GLU A 425 -6.68 -11.84 19.83
CA GLU A 425 -7.05 -13.09 20.51
C GLU A 425 -8.42 -13.04 21.16
N GLY A 426 -9.08 -11.88 21.15
CA GLY A 426 -10.46 -11.72 21.64
C GLY A 426 -10.61 -11.82 23.16
N ASP A 427 -9.54 -12.14 23.89
CA ASP A 427 -9.53 -12.08 25.35
C ASP A 427 -9.50 -10.60 25.78
N ASP A 428 -10.24 -10.23 26.83
CA ASP A 428 -10.52 -8.82 27.24
C ASP A 428 -9.26 -7.95 27.43
N ASP A 429 -8.09 -8.57 27.57
CA ASP A 429 -6.78 -7.92 27.74
C ASP A 429 -6.18 -7.35 26.44
N GLY A 430 -6.84 -7.54 25.28
CA GLY A 430 -6.35 -7.03 24.00
C GLY A 430 -5.06 -7.69 23.53
N ALA A 431 -4.80 -8.91 24.00
CA ALA A 431 -3.72 -9.75 23.52
C ALA A 431 -3.90 -10.00 22.02
N LYS A 432 -2.81 -9.98 21.27
CA LYS A 432 -2.80 -10.40 19.87
C LYS A 432 -1.66 -11.36 19.63
N SER A 433 -1.77 -12.04 18.51
CA SER A 433 -0.75 -12.97 18.05
C SER A 433 -0.44 -12.73 16.59
N LEU A 434 0.74 -13.15 16.18
CA LEU A 434 1.12 -13.21 14.79
C LEU A 434 0.93 -14.65 14.30
N LEU A 435 0.00 -14.83 13.38
CA LEU A 435 -0.21 -16.10 12.68
C LEU A 435 0.56 -16.09 11.37
N VAL A 436 1.29 -17.17 11.09
CA VAL A 436 2.03 -17.33 9.84
C VAL A 436 1.81 -18.71 9.25
N SER A 437 1.55 -18.76 7.94
CA SER A 437 1.49 -20.02 7.19
C SER A 437 2.86 -20.39 6.62
N PHE A 438 3.28 -21.63 6.83
CA PHE A 438 4.58 -22.17 6.44
C PHE A 438 4.39 -23.51 5.71
N GLY A 439 4.41 -23.51 4.38
CA GLY A 439 4.39 -24.76 3.61
C GLY A 439 3.23 -25.74 3.91
N GLY A 440 2.11 -25.25 4.45
CA GLY A 440 0.96 -26.07 4.90
C GLY A 440 0.72 -26.07 6.40
N GLU A 441 1.70 -25.67 7.20
CA GLU A 441 1.56 -25.48 8.64
C GLU A 441 1.02 -24.09 8.95
N LEU A 442 0.22 -23.97 10.01
CA LEU A 442 -0.11 -22.66 10.60
C LEU A 442 0.54 -22.56 11.97
N THR A 443 1.34 -21.53 12.14
CA THR A 443 2.15 -21.33 13.34
C THR A 443 1.78 -20.03 14.04
N LYS A 444 1.66 -20.07 15.37
CA LYS A 444 1.43 -18.90 16.23
C LYS A 444 2.75 -18.39 16.78
N LEU A 445 2.90 -17.08 16.76
CA LEU A 445 3.83 -16.34 17.60
C LEU A 445 2.98 -15.47 18.55
N GLY A 446 2.71 -16.00 19.74
CA GLY A 446 1.92 -15.30 20.77
C GLY A 446 2.74 -14.24 21.50
N TRP A 447 2.04 -13.24 22.06
CA TRP A 447 2.59 -12.20 22.93
C TRP A 447 2.67 -12.57 24.40
#